data_AF-A0AAJ4ZB94-F1
#
_entry.id   AF-A0AAJ4ZB94-F1
#
_cell.length_a   1.000
_cell.length_b   1.000
_cell.length_c   1.000
_cell.angle_alpha   90.00
_cell.angle_beta   90.00
_cell.angle_gamma   90.00
#
_symmetry.space_group_name_H-M   'P 1'
#
loop_
_entity.id
_entity.type
_entity.pdbx_description
1 polymer ?
#
loop_
_entity_poly.entity_id
_entity_poly.type
_entity_poly.pdbx_seq_one_letter_code
_entity_poly.pdbx_strand_id
1 'polypeptide(L)'
;MYSRDKHTQLKGLHGLGQIRIRSALNELNLARSNVQALKQRLEDTERDIAQLDRERESLFEKHRGITDREGLFSLRRRASMLEIQRVDLSLARVQLDSNIEIAAKEASLAQAAVAAARRDRDKLEHVSRLWQREEKIHMHLQEEIDGTGGIPV
;
A
#
# COMPACT_ATOMS: atom_id res chain seq x y z
N MET A 1 41.02 20.39 5.29
CA MET A 1 39.67 20.88 4.87
C MET A 1 38.82 19.81 4.17
N TYR A 2 39.38 18.88 3.38
CA TYR A 2 38.62 17.93 2.55
C TYR A 2 37.79 16.83 3.26
N SER A 3 38.02 16.45 4.54
CA SER A 3 37.22 15.38 5.19
C SER A 3 35.92 15.87 5.85
N ARG A 4 35.89 17.13 6.32
CA ARG A 4 34.74 17.71 7.03
C ARG A 4 33.50 17.90 6.14
N ASP A 5 33.71 18.22 4.86
CA ASP A 5 32.64 18.33 3.87
C ASP A 5 32.03 16.95 3.52
N LYS A 6 32.87 15.90 3.45
CA LYS A 6 32.43 14.54 3.14
C LYS A 6 31.50 13.96 4.23
N HIS A 7 31.79 14.21 5.51
CA HIS A 7 30.90 13.82 6.61
C HIS A 7 29.57 14.54 6.58
N THR A 8 29.58 15.82 6.22
CA THR A 8 28.37 16.63 6.12
C THR A 8 27.50 16.10 4.96
N GLN A 9 28.11 15.75 3.83
CA GLN A 9 27.43 15.13 2.68
C GLN A 9 26.82 13.75 3.03
N LEU A 10 27.57 12.88 3.71
CA LEU A 10 27.05 11.59 4.21
C LEU A 10 25.86 11.76 5.14
N LYS A 11 25.96 12.68 6.10
CA LYS A 11 24.89 12.95 7.06
C LYS A 11 23.63 13.45 6.34
N GLY A 12 23.80 14.29 5.33
CA GLY A 12 22.73 14.72 4.43
C GLY A 12 22.09 13.54 3.68
N LEU A 13 22.89 12.65 3.09
CA LEU A 13 22.41 11.46 2.40
C LEU A 13 21.68 10.48 3.33
N HIS A 14 22.16 10.31 4.56
CA HIS A 14 21.47 9.52 5.58
C HIS A 14 20.11 10.10 5.95
N GLY A 15 20.03 11.42 6.14
CA GLY A 15 18.77 12.12 6.38
C GLY A 15 17.77 11.94 5.23
N LEU A 16 18.23 12.08 3.99
CA LEU A 16 17.41 11.83 2.80
C LEU A 16 16.95 10.37 2.71
N GLY A 17 17.81 9.41 3.04
CA GLY A 17 17.46 7.99 3.08
C GLY A 17 16.34 7.68 4.09
N GLN A 18 16.39 8.28 5.28
CA GLN A 18 15.33 8.14 6.28
C GLN A 18 14.00 8.74 5.80
N ILE A 19 14.05 9.90 5.14
CA ILE A 19 12.85 10.55 4.56
C ILE A 19 12.24 9.66 3.48
N ARG A 20 13.05 9.09 2.59
CA ARG A 20 12.59 8.18 1.52
C ARG A 20 11.92 6.93 2.07
N ILE A 21 12.49 6.30 3.10
CA ILE A 21 11.86 5.15 3.77
C ILE A 21 10.52 5.53 4.38
N ARG A 22 10.45 6.70 5.04
CA ARG A 22 9.20 7.18 5.64
C ARG A 22 8.13 7.43 4.58
N SER A 23 8.48 8.07 3.46
CA SER A 23 7.57 8.27 2.33
C SER A 23 7.04 6.95 1.80
N ALA A 24 7.93 5.99 1.49
CA ALA A 24 7.55 4.69 0.98
C ALA A 24 6.65 3.91 1.95
N LEU A 25 6.91 4.02 3.27
CA LEU A 25 6.05 3.41 4.29
C LEU A 25 4.66 4.04 4.34
N ASN A 26 4.58 5.37 4.21
CA ASN A 26 3.30 6.07 4.15
C ASN A 26 2.49 5.66 2.92
N GLU A 27 3.13 5.59 1.76
CA GLU A 27 2.51 5.11 0.51
C GLU A 27 2.02 3.66 0.63
N LEU A 28 2.83 2.78 1.24
CA LEU A 28 2.42 1.40 1.50
C LEU A 28 1.20 1.32 2.44
N ASN A 29 1.18 2.13 3.49
CA ASN A 29 0.05 2.17 4.43
C ASN A 29 -1.23 2.68 3.75
N LEU A 30 -1.12 3.71 2.90
CA LEU A 30 -2.24 4.21 2.09
C LEU A 30 -2.76 3.14 1.14
N ALA A 31 -1.87 2.46 0.41
CA ALA A 31 -2.26 1.39 -0.51
C ALA A 31 -2.98 0.23 0.22
N ARG A 32 -2.46 -0.18 1.40
CA ARG A 32 -3.10 -1.21 2.24
C ARG A 32 -4.47 -0.78 2.75
N SER A 33 -4.59 0.47 3.20
CA SER A 33 -5.87 1.03 3.63
C SER A 33 -6.89 1.06 2.49
N ASN A 34 -6.45 1.39 1.27
CA ASN A 34 -7.31 1.39 0.09
C ASN A 34 -7.82 -0.03 -0.23
N VAL A 35 -6.94 -1.02 -0.23
CA VAL A 35 -7.32 -2.44 -0.42
C VAL A 35 -8.35 -2.87 0.62
N GLN A 36 -8.15 -2.53 1.90
CA GLN A 36 -9.07 -2.89 2.97
C GLN A 36 -10.43 -2.20 2.79
N ALA A 37 -10.45 -0.91 2.42
CA ALA A 37 -11.69 -0.19 2.17
C ALA A 37 -12.48 -0.78 0.98
N LEU A 38 -11.79 -1.19 -0.09
CA LEU A 38 -12.42 -1.84 -1.23
C LEU A 38 -12.99 -3.22 -0.87
N LYS A 39 -12.27 -4.01 -0.07
CA LYS A 39 -12.78 -5.29 0.45
C LYS A 39 -14.00 -5.12 1.33
N GLN A 40 -14.01 -4.11 2.20
CA GLN A 40 -15.19 -3.82 3.01
C GLN A 40 -16.41 -3.49 2.13
N ARG A 41 -16.22 -2.64 1.11
CA ARG A 41 -17.29 -2.33 0.15
C ARG A 41 -17.78 -3.56 -0.63
N LEU A 42 -16.88 -4.48 -0.97
CA LEU A 42 -17.26 -5.74 -1.62
C LEU A 42 -18.15 -6.57 -0.69
N GLU A 43 -17.75 -6.76 0.57
CA GLU A 43 -18.55 -7.48 1.55
C GLU A 43 -19.93 -6.85 1.76
N ASP A 44 -19.99 -5.52 1.84
CA ASP A 44 -21.25 -4.79 2.00
C ASP A 44 -22.15 -4.98 0.76
N THR A 45 -21.57 -4.91 -0.45
CA THR A 45 -22.29 -5.16 -1.71
C THR A 45 -22.83 -6.60 -1.78
N GLU A 46 -22.05 -7.59 -1.34
CA GLU A 46 -22.49 -8.99 -1.30
C GLU A 46 -23.63 -9.21 -0.29
N ARG A 47 -23.60 -8.50 0.85
CA ARG A 47 -24.71 -8.51 1.81
C ARG A 47 -25.97 -7.90 1.22
N ASP A 48 -25.85 -6.78 0.50
CA ASP A 48 -26.98 -6.13 -0.14
C ASP A 48 -27.62 -7.01 -1.23
N ILE A 49 -26.82 -7.69 -2.04
CA ILE A 49 -27.30 -8.69 -3.01
C ILE A 49 -28.08 -9.79 -2.30
N ALA A 50 -27.51 -10.37 -1.23
CA ALA A 50 -28.18 -11.43 -0.48
C ALA A 50 -29.47 -10.94 0.19
N GLN A 51 -29.54 -9.67 0.60
CA GLN A 51 -30.76 -9.07 1.12
C GLN A 51 -31.83 -8.95 0.03
N LEU A 52 -31.49 -8.46 -1.17
CA LEU A 52 -32.43 -8.37 -2.29
C LEU A 52 -32.98 -9.74 -2.70
N ASP A 53 -32.14 -10.80 -2.65
CA ASP A 53 -32.60 -12.16 -2.92
C ASP A 53 -33.63 -12.63 -1.89
N ARG A 54 -33.41 -12.38 -0.59
CA ARG A 54 -34.41 -12.67 0.45
C ARG A 54 -35.68 -11.84 0.30
N GLU A 55 -35.56 -10.57 -0.07
CA GLU A 55 -36.72 -9.70 -0.31
C GLU A 55 -37.55 -10.21 -1.50
N ARG A 56 -36.88 -10.69 -2.56
CA ARG A 56 -37.51 -11.29 -3.71
C ARG A 56 -38.23 -12.60 -3.34
N GLU A 57 -37.60 -13.48 -2.58
CA GLU A 57 -38.24 -14.71 -2.06
C GLU A 57 -39.47 -14.37 -1.21
N SER A 58 -39.33 -13.41 -0.28
CA SER A 58 -40.44 -12.94 0.56
C SER A 58 -41.59 -12.36 -0.27
N LEU A 59 -41.27 -11.61 -1.33
CA LEU A 59 -42.25 -11.06 -2.25
C LEU A 59 -43.06 -12.16 -2.93
N PHE A 60 -42.39 -13.20 -3.45
CA PHE A 60 -43.07 -14.33 -4.08
C PHE A 60 -43.92 -15.13 -3.09
N GLU A 61 -43.43 -15.37 -1.88
CA GLU A 61 -44.18 -16.13 -0.87
C GLU A 61 -45.44 -15.38 -0.43
N LYS A 62 -45.35 -14.05 -0.24
CA LYS A 62 -46.50 -13.19 0.10
C LYS A 62 -47.58 -13.15 -0.99
N HIS A 63 -47.20 -13.35 -2.24
CA HIS A 63 -48.10 -13.30 -3.40
C HIS A 63 -48.40 -14.71 -3.94
N ARG A 64 -48.14 -15.74 -3.14
CA ARG A 64 -48.40 -17.13 -3.50
C ARG A 64 -49.91 -17.35 -3.66
N GLY A 65 -50.30 -17.94 -4.80
CA GLY A 65 -51.70 -18.21 -5.12
C GLY A 65 -52.47 -17.01 -5.71
N ILE A 66 -51.80 -15.89 -6.02
CA ILE A 66 -52.42 -14.80 -6.78
C ILE A 66 -52.80 -15.30 -8.18
N THR A 67 -54.07 -15.10 -8.53
CA THR A 67 -54.62 -15.45 -9.85
C THR A 67 -55.25 -14.24 -10.56
N ASP A 68 -55.47 -13.14 -9.85
CA ASP A 68 -56.02 -11.92 -10.44
C ASP A 68 -54.95 -11.18 -11.25
N ARG A 69 -55.41 -10.57 -12.35
CA ARG A 69 -54.52 -9.93 -13.33
C ARG A 69 -53.72 -8.79 -12.69
N GLU A 70 -54.36 -7.95 -11.87
CA GLU A 70 -53.72 -6.78 -11.25
C GLU A 70 -52.62 -7.17 -10.26
N GLY A 71 -52.87 -8.20 -9.44
CA GLY A 71 -51.90 -8.79 -8.52
C GLY A 71 -50.69 -9.35 -9.26
N LEU A 72 -50.89 -10.08 -10.35
CA LEU A 72 -49.80 -10.61 -11.19
C LEU A 72 -48.95 -9.50 -11.82
N PHE A 73 -49.58 -8.43 -12.34
CA PHE A 73 -48.85 -7.28 -12.88
C PHE A 73 -48.05 -6.54 -11.81
N SER A 74 -48.63 -6.34 -10.62
CA SER A 74 -47.97 -5.68 -9.50
C SER A 74 -46.78 -6.49 -8.97
N LEU A 75 -46.96 -7.80 -8.82
CA LEU A 75 -45.89 -8.74 -8.46
C LEU A 75 -44.75 -8.68 -9.48
N ARG A 76 -45.07 -8.81 -10.78
CA ARG A 76 -44.07 -8.75 -11.86
C ARG A 76 -43.30 -7.44 -11.81
N ARG A 77 -43.98 -6.30 -11.67
CA ARG A 77 -43.33 -4.99 -11.61
C ARG A 77 -42.35 -4.88 -10.44
N ARG A 78 -42.76 -5.30 -9.24
CA ARG A 78 -41.87 -5.29 -8.06
C ARG A 78 -40.70 -6.25 -8.21
N ALA A 79 -40.95 -7.47 -8.69
CA ALA A 79 -39.89 -8.45 -8.94
C ALA A 79 -38.87 -7.95 -9.97
N SER A 80 -39.32 -7.29 -11.04
CA SER A 80 -38.43 -6.68 -12.03
C SER A 80 -37.59 -5.55 -11.44
N MET A 81 -38.12 -4.72 -10.54
CA MET A 81 -37.35 -3.67 -9.86
C MET A 81 -36.23 -4.25 -8.98
N LEU A 82 -36.55 -5.28 -8.19
CA LEU A 82 -35.55 -5.98 -7.38
C LEU A 82 -34.48 -6.66 -8.25
N GLU A 83 -34.88 -7.24 -9.38
CA GLU A 83 -33.95 -7.86 -10.33
C GLU A 83 -32.97 -6.84 -10.93
N ILE A 84 -33.45 -5.66 -11.34
CA ILE A 84 -32.60 -4.59 -11.87
C ILE A 84 -31.58 -4.15 -10.81
N GLN A 85 -32.04 -3.91 -9.58
CA GLN A 85 -31.15 -3.55 -8.48
C GLN A 85 -30.10 -4.64 -8.20
N ARG A 86 -30.48 -5.92 -8.25
CA ARG A 86 -29.54 -7.03 -8.07
C ARG A 86 -28.50 -7.06 -9.19
N VAL A 87 -28.90 -6.83 -10.43
CA VAL A 87 -27.98 -6.76 -11.59
C VAL A 87 -26.99 -5.60 -11.43
N ASP A 88 -27.46 -4.42 -11.04
CA ASP A 88 -26.61 -3.25 -10.81
C ASP A 88 -25.56 -3.52 -9.71
N LEU A 89 -25.97 -4.12 -8.59
CA LEU A 89 -25.06 -4.53 -7.53
C LEU A 89 -24.10 -5.63 -7.97
N SER A 90 -24.55 -6.57 -8.80
CA SER A 90 -23.69 -7.63 -9.34
C SER A 90 -22.61 -7.07 -10.26
N LEU A 91 -22.95 -6.05 -11.07
CA LEU A 91 -21.97 -5.31 -11.88
C LEU A 91 -20.99 -4.55 -10.99
N ALA A 92 -21.47 -3.87 -9.95
CA ALA A 92 -20.62 -3.18 -8.98
C ALA A 92 -19.66 -4.14 -8.26
N ARG A 93 -20.12 -5.35 -7.91
CA ARG A 93 -19.31 -6.42 -7.32
C ARG A 93 -18.15 -6.81 -8.23
N VAL A 94 -18.43 -7.08 -9.52
CA VAL A 94 -17.38 -7.43 -10.50
C VAL A 94 -16.38 -6.30 -10.68
N GLN A 95 -16.85 -5.05 -10.70
CA GLN A 95 -15.96 -3.90 -10.77
C GLN A 95 -15.09 -3.77 -9.51
N LEU A 96 -15.65 -4.03 -8.32
CA LEU A 96 -14.91 -4.03 -7.06
C LEU A 96 -13.84 -5.14 -7.03
N ASP A 97 -14.14 -6.34 -7.51
CA ASP A 97 -13.16 -7.44 -7.62
C ASP A 97 -11.93 -6.99 -8.45
N SER A 98 -12.17 -6.38 -9.62
CA SER A 98 -11.10 -5.83 -10.47
C SER A 98 -10.31 -4.71 -9.78
N ASN A 99 -11.01 -3.77 -9.13
CA ASN A 99 -10.38 -2.67 -8.40
C ASN A 99 -9.51 -3.17 -7.23
N ILE A 100 -9.95 -4.23 -6.53
CA ILE A 100 -9.17 -4.86 -5.46
C ILE A 100 -7.90 -5.49 -6.03
N GLU A 101 -7.97 -6.15 -7.18
CA GLU A 101 -6.79 -6.73 -7.82
C GLU A 101 -5.76 -5.65 -8.20
N ILE A 102 -6.23 -4.53 -8.77
CA ILE A 102 -5.38 -3.38 -9.12
C ILE A 102 -4.74 -2.80 -7.85
N ALA A 103 -5.54 -2.52 -6.81
CA ALA A 103 -5.05 -1.97 -5.56
C ALA A 103 -4.07 -2.92 -4.83
N ALA A 104 -4.27 -4.24 -4.95
CA ALA A 104 -3.35 -5.23 -4.40
C ALA A 104 -1.99 -5.22 -5.15
N LYS A 105 -2.00 -5.04 -6.47
CA LYS A 105 -0.77 -4.84 -7.26
C LYS A 105 -0.05 -3.56 -6.83
N GLU A 106 -0.76 -2.46 -6.65
CA GLU A 106 -0.20 -1.19 -6.15
C GLU A 106 0.43 -1.35 -4.76
N ALA A 107 -0.25 -2.05 -3.84
CA ALA A 107 0.29 -2.33 -2.51
C ALA A 107 1.56 -3.20 -2.57
N SER A 108 1.63 -4.16 -3.50
CA SER A 108 2.82 -4.98 -3.74
C SER A 108 3.98 -4.12 -4.27
N LEU A 109 3.72 -3.21 -5.21
CA LEU A 109 4.71 -2.26 -5.72
C LEU A 109 5.22 -1.32 -4.62
N ALA A 110 4.33 -0.77 -3.80
CA ALA A 110 4.71 0.06 -2.67
C ALA A 110 5.57 -0.72 -1.65
N GLN A 111 5.26 -2.01 -1.43
CA GLN A 111 6.07 -2.87 -0.57
C GLN A 111 7.47 -3.11 -1.15
N ALA A 112 7.59 -3.31 -2.46
CA ALA A 112 8.87 -3.40 -3.14
C ALA A 112 9.66 -2.08 -3.03
N ALA A 113 9.00 -0.93 -3.14
CA ALA A 113 9.62 0.38 -2.96
C ALA A 113 10.17 0.58 -1.55
N VAL A 114 9.44 0.16 -0.50
CA VAL A 114 9.95 0.16 0.88
C VAL A 114 11.19 -0.72 1.01
N ALA A 115 11.18 -1.92 0.44
CA ALA A 115 12.33 -2.82 0.47
C ALA A 115 13.55 -2.22 -0.25
N ALA A 116 13.34 -1.58 -1.40
CA ALA A 116 14.39 -0.89 -2.14
C ALA A 116 14.98 0.27 -1.31
N ALA A 117 14.13 1.14 -0.74
CA ALA A 117 14.57 2.26 0.08
C ALA A 117 15.37 1.80 1.32
N ARG A 118 14.99 0.68 1.94
CA ARG A 118 15.76 0.07 3.05
C ARG A 118 17.13 -0.42 2.60
N ARG A 119 17.21 -1.15 1.47
CA ARG A 119 18.49 -1.60 0.90
C ARG A 119 19.41 -0.43 0.60
N ASP A 120 18.89 0.65 0.06
CA ASP A 120 19.71 1.83 -0.24
C ASP A 120 20.21 2.53 1.02
N ARG A 121 19.39 2.58 2.09
CA ARG A 121 19.86 3.03 3.41
C ARG A 121 20.99 2.14 3.94
N ASP A 122 20.84 0.82 3.85
CA ASP A 122 21.84 -0.11 4.39
C ASP A 122 23.17 -0.01 3.61
N LYS A 123 23.11 0.21 2.29
CA LYS A 123 24.30 0.53 1.47
C LYS A 123 24.96 1.84 1.92
N LEU A 124 24.18 2.90 2.14
CA LEU A 124 24.70 4.19 2.63
C LEU A 124 25.34 4.04 4.01
N GLU A 125 24.72 3.27 4.90
CA GLU A 125 25.27 2.98 6.23
C GLU A 125 26.61 2.23 6.14
N HIS A 126 26.68 1.24 5.24
CA HIS A 126 27.92 0.50 5.00
C HIS A 126 29.05 1.41 4.50
N VAL A 127 28.77 2.25 3.49
CA VAL A 127 29.74 3.24 2.98
C VAL A 127 30.17 4.21 4.07
N SER A 128 29.23 4.68 4.90
CA SER A 128 29.54 5.56 6.02
C SER A 128 30.52 4.91 7.01
N ARG A 129 30.33 3.63 7.35
CA ARG A 129 31.24 2.89 8.23
C ARG A 129 32.63 2.70 7.61
N LEU A 130 32.71 2.39 6.31
CA LEU A 130 33.99 2.28 5.61
C LEU A 130 34.77 3.59 5.65
N TRP A 131 34.10 4.71 5.39
CA TRP A 131 34.74 6.03 5.45
C TRP A 131 35.17 6.44 6.85
N GLN A 132 34.38 6.16 7.89
CA GLN A 132 34.82 6.38 9.28
C GLN A 132 36.07 5.55 9.62
N ARG A 133 36.19 4.34 9.07
CA ARG A 133 37.37 3.50 9.26
C ARG A 133 38.59 4.07 8.53
N GLU A 134 38.44 4.47 7.27
CA GLU A 134 39.51 5.11 6.49
C GLU A 134 40.01 6.39 7.15
N GLU A 135 39.11 7.24 7.64
CA GLU A 135 39.51 8.47 8.31
C GLU A 135 40.28 8.21 9.61
N LYS A 136 39.87 7.21 10.41
CA LYS A 136 40.64 6.78 11.59
C LYS A 136 42.04 6.31 11.23
N ILE A 137 42.18 5.53 10.16
CA ILE A 137 43.49 5.07 9.66
C ILE A 137 44.35 6.27 9.25
N HIS A 138 43.78 7.23 8.51
CA HIS A 138 44.50 8.43 8.11
C HIS A 138 44.91 9.31 9.30
N MET A 139 44.07 9.46 10.32
CA MET A 139 44.45 10.20 11.53
C MET A 139 45.61 9.51 12.25
N HIS A 140 45.56 8.19 12.44
CA HIS A 140 46.66 7.45 13.09
C HIS A 140 47.96 7.52 12.30
N LEU A 141 47.91 7.39 10.96
CA LEU A 141 49.09 7.56 10.11
C LEU A 141 49.67 8.98 10.21
N GLN A 142 48.81 10.00 10.31
CA GLN A 142 49.25 11.37 10.45
C GLN A 142 49.86 11.65 11.84
N GLU A 143 49.27 11.10 12.90
CA GLU A 143 49.84 11.12 14.26
C GLU A 143 51.20 10.40 14.33
N GLU A 144 51.38 9.29 13.62
CA GLU A 144 52.68 8.59 13.52
C GLU A 144 53.74 9.42 12.79
N ILE A 145 53.36 10.12 11.71
CA ILE A 145 54.27 11.03 10.97
C ILE A 145 54.64 12.24 11.83
N ASP A 146 53.67 12.85 12.52
CA ASP A 146 53.90 14.03 13.35
C ASP A 146 54.64 13.67 14.66
N GLY A 147 54.43 12.46 15.19
CA GLY A 147 55.08 11.93 16.39
C GLY A 147 56.50 11.38 16.14
N THR A 148 56.86 11.07 14.89
CA THR A 148 58.22 10.63 14.51
C THR A 148 59.18 11.79 14.23
N GLY A 149 58.76 13.04 14.40
CA GLY A 149 59.64 14.22 14.57
C GLY A 149 60.98 14.11 13.85
N GLY A 150 60.96 14.04 12.52
CA GLY A 150 62.14 14.08 11.65
C GLY A 150 63.32 13.23 12.14
N ILE A 151 63.31 11.92 11.88
CA ILE A 151 64.59 11.21 11.72
C ILE A 151 65.03 11.44 10.27
N PRO A 152 66.04 12.30 10.00
CA PRO A 152 66.63 12.37 8.68
C PRO A 152 67.36 11.04 8.43
N VAL A 153 67.16 10.50 7.22
CA VAL A 153 68.01 9.46 6.65
C VAL A 153 69.42 10.02 6.45
#